data_AF-Q22MK2-F1
#
_entry.id   AF-Q22MK2-F1
#
_cell.length_a   1.000
_cell.length_b   1.000
_cell.length_c   1.000
_cell.angle_alpha   90.00
_cell.angle_beta   90.00
_cell.angle_gamma   90.00
#
_symmetry.space_group_name_H-M   'P 1'
#
loop_
_entity.id
_entity.type
_entity.pdbx_description
1 polymer ?
#
loop_
_entity_poly.entity_id
_entity_poly.type
_entity_poly.pdbx_seq_one_letter_code
_entity_poly.pdbx_strand_id
1 'polypeptide(L)'
;MSSTGLHQITEEVHHTTHKSGNYVKGNRKYLDQRLKREEILKLPSQPAISPSFPFGPYRFIDREYLIISYETDIEVLRKVVPYPLVPQSNVVLYEWINMPDSSGFGSYSETGTVIPCLLNGEPVNFTLQMYLNNEAPIASGREIWGFPKKYAKPSMGINKDTLVGRLNYSGEQIAFGTMTYKYKKIPEAEALKSLTKLQCVLKYIPDVDWSPKIAQLIGFNLCDIQLKEAWEGPAKLELIPHVNAPTTLLPVLKVLGGKHIKADITLPFGKVLHDYVESVGGQENAKEIAKGHRGEQGQLDFSIQEDVLRAASMPLIAPSFSKGPLIMDDREYLIFQYESTPEAIARALPEPLIPYDHNYVYLYFINASGSGLGEFHKLDMYVPCYLGNELVMFGVQSYLNSSASRTAGREVFGQPQKFGDAEITVCRDTLKATLKYSDETIAFATMSYKFNKLDPHKAREMLEIPMVNLKFIPSAVEGKVDIAQLTKMEYSDIHVTASYHSPCQVSLVHHVNAPLKDLPVVKTLDGYHIKADTIIKKATVAYDYLLDKSFIQ
;
A
#
# COMPACT_ATOMS: atom_id res chain seq x y z
N MET A 1 7.43 1.94 -42.98
CA MET A 1 6.18 1.48 -42.33
C MET A 1 5.82 2.55 -41.33
N SER A 2 4.69 3.23 -41.54
CA SER A 2 4.27 4.41 -40.77
C SER A 2 3.99 4.04 -39.31
N SER A 3 4.53 4.82 -38.37
CA SER A 3 4.33 4.73 -36.92
C SER A 3 2.90 5.12 -36.51
N THR A 4 1.87 4.39 -36.95
CA THR A 4 0.48 4.86 -36.90
C THR A 4 -0.08 5.02 -35.49
N GLY A 5 0.35 4.22 -34.51
CA GLY A 5 -0.22 4.23 -33.16
C GLY A 5 0.17 5.45 -32.31
N LEU A 6 1.46 5.75 -32.19
CA LEU A 6 1.93 6.94 -31.44
C LEU A 6 1.45 8.23 -32.09
N HIS A 7 1.49 8.28 -33.43
CA HIS A 7 1.12 9.48 -34.19
C HIS A 7 -0.32 9.90 -33.94
N GLN A 8 -1.24 8.94 -33.79
CA GLN A 8 -2.66 9.18 -33.51
C GLN A 8 -2.89 9.78 -32.13
N ILE A 9 -2.24 9.26 -31.09
CA ILE A 9 -2.39 9.79 -29.73
C ILE A 9 -1.71 11.16 -29.60
N THR A 10 -0.50 11.35 -30.14
CA THR A 10 0.23 12.62 -30.01
C THR A 10 -0.38 13.76 -30.83
N GLU A 11 -1.03 13.48 -31.97
CA GLU A 11 -1.75 14.50 -32.75
C GLU A 11 -3.01 15.02 -32.02
N GLU A 12 -3.71 14.16 -31.28
CA GLU A 12 -4.94 14.54 -30.55
C GLU A 12 -4.66 15.33 -29.27
N VAL A 13 -3.46 15.21 -28.68
CA VAL A 13 -3.06 16.02 -27.51
C VAL A 13 -3.12 17.54 -27.81
N HIS A 14 -2.98 17.94 -29.08
CA HIS A 14 -2.97 19.35 -29.51
C HIS A 14 -4.30 19.85 -30.10
N HIS A 15 -5.33 19.01 -30.27
CA HIS A 15 -6.60 19.38 -30.90
C HIS A 15 -7.83 19.17 -29.98
N THR A 16 -8.53 20.28 -29.74
CA THR A 16 -9.66 20.52 -28.80
C THR A 16 -10.90 19.60 -28.88
N THR A 17 -11.48 19.35 -27.70
CA THR A 17 -12.91 19.06 -27.41
C THR A 17 -13.54 17.83 -28.09
N HIS A 18 -13.36 16.64 -27.51
CA HIS A 18 -14.15 15.45 -27.84
C HIS A 18 -15.49 15.44 -27.09
N LYS A 19 -16.61 15.65 -27.80
CA LYS A 19 -17.94 15.25 -27.30
C LYS A 19 -18.03 13.73 -27.36
N SER A 20 -18.78 13.11 -26.44
CA SER A 20 -19.07 11.66 -26.30
C SER A 20 -19.55 10.90 -27.56
N GLY A 21 -19.61 11.56 -28.71
CA GLY A 21 -20.02 11.06 -30.01
C GLY A 21 -19.01 10.18 -30.76
N ASN A 22 -17.74 10.08 -30.36
CA ASN A 22 -16.71 9.49 -31.24
C ASN A 22 -16.34 8.02 -30.96
N TYR A 23 -16.72 7.44 -29.82
CA TYR A 23 -16.54 5.99 -29.63
C TYR A 23 -17.29 5.27 -30.75
N VAL A 24 -16.52 4.57 -31.60
CA VAL A 24 -16.97 4.06 -32.91
C VAL A 24 -18.30 3.34 -32.73
N LYS A 25 -19.26 3.60 -33.63
CA LYS A 25 -20.67 3.18 -33.53
C LYS A 25 -20.89 1.71 -33.09
N GLY A 26 -19.94 0.81 -33.39
CA GLY A 26 -19.96 -0.61 -32.99
C GLY A 26 -19.47 -0.93 -31.56
N ASN A 27 -18.64 -0.07 -30.97
CA ASN A 27 -18.09 -0.30 -29.63
C ASN A 27 -19.00 0.25 -28.52
N ARG A 28 -19.85 1.24 -28.80
CA ARG A 28 -20.79 1.86 -27.83
C ARG A 28 -21.64 0.87 -27.05
N LYS A 29 -21.96 -0.29 -27.63
CA LYS A 29 -22.70 -1.38 -26.98
C LYS A 29 -22.01 -1.93 -25.71
N TYR A 30 -20.71 -1.66 -25.53
CA TYR A 30 -19.94 -2.09 -24.37
C TYR A 30 -19.84 -1.02 -23.27
N LEU A 31 -20.28 0.23 -23.52
CA LEU A 31 -20.14 1.32 -22.55
C LEU A 31 -20.86 1.04 -21.23
N ASP A 32 -21.97 0.30 -21.26
CA ASP A 32 -22.74 -0.10 -20.08
C ASP A 32 -22.05 -1.21 -19.25
N GLN A 33 -20.94 -1.78 -19.73
CA GLN A 33 -20.14 -2.79 -19.03
C GLN A 33 -19.00 -2.21 -18.19
N ARG A 34 -18.83 -0.88 -18.19
CA ARG A 34 -17.89 -0.18 -17.32
C ARG A 34 -18.29 -0.35 -15.85
N LEU A 35 -17.30 -0.25 -14.97
CA LEU A 35 -17.52 -0.30 -13.52
C LEU A 35 -18.37 0.89 -13.07
N LYS A 36 -19.56 0.60 -12.57
CA LYS A 36 -20.50 1.60 -12.06
C LYS A 36 -20.18 1.98 -10.63
N ARG A 37 -20.67 3.14 -10.20
CA ARG A 37 -20.56 3.63 -8.83
C ARG A 37 -20.93 2.57 -7.78
N GLU A 38 -22.05 1.87 -7.98
CA GLU A 38 -22.54 0.86 -7.05
C GLU A 38 -21.60 -0.35 -6.90
N GLU A 39 -20.90 -0.71 -7.97
CA GLU A 39 -19.91 -1.80 -7.99
C GLU A 39 -18.61 -1.35 -7.33
N ILE A 40 -18.18 -0.11 -7.62
CA ILE A 40 -17.01 0.51 -7.00
C ILE A 40 -17.15 0.57 -5.49
N LEU A 41 -18.31 1.00 -4.98
CA LEU A 41 -18.58 1.07 -3.54
C LEU A 41 -18.69 -0.31 -2.86
N LYS A 42 -18.71 -1.40 -3.64
CA LYS A 42 -18.70 -2.79 -3.17
C LYS A 42 -17.36 -3.48 -3.41
N LEU A 43 -16.31 -2.74 -3.79
CA LEU A 43 -14.97 -3.31 -3.88
C LEU A 43 -14.39 -3.58 -2.48
N PRO A 44 -13.60 -4.65 -2.31
CA PRO A 44 -12.86 -4.84 -1.07
C PRO A 44 -11.60 -3.95 -1.02
N SER A 45 -10.94 -3.74 -2.16
CA SER A 45 -9.71 -2.93 -2.30
C SER A 45 -9.47 -2.56 -3.77
N GLN A 46 -8.54 -1.63 -4.00
CA GLN A 46 -7.90 -1.42 -5.29
C GLN A 46 -6.77 -2.45 -5.54
N PRO A 47 -6.45 -2.83 -6.80
CA PRO A 47 -7.14 -2.52 -8.06
C PRO A 47 -8.56 -3.10 -8.15
N ALA A 48 -9.47 -2.46 -8.89
CA ALA A 48 -10.87 -2.90 -8.99
C ALA A 48 -11.04 -4.32 -9.57
N ILE A 49 -10.26 -4.68 -10.60
CA ILE A 49 -10.38 -5.98 -11.28
C ILE A 49 -9.53 -7.09 -10.63
N SER A 50 -8.64 -6.74 -9.69
CA SER A 50 -7.83 -7.72 -8.96
C SER A 50 -7.44 -7.18 -7.58
N PRO A 51 -8.41 -7.07 -6.65
CA PRO A 51 -8.19 -6.45 -5.36
C PRO A 51 -6.97 -7.01 -4.62
N SER A 52 -6.29 -6.15 -3.86
CA SER A 52 -5.08 -6.54 -3.12
C SER A 52 -5.38 -7.47 -1.94
N PHE A 53 -6.63 -7.46 -1.47
CA PHE A 53 -7.17 -8.36 -0.46
C PHE A 53 -8.67 -8.56 -0.71
N PRO A 54 -9.22 -9.74 -0.34
CA PRO A 54 -10.65 -10.03 -0.45
C PRO A 54 -11.42 -9.42 0.73
N PHE A 55 -12.74 -9.59 0.74
CA PHE A 55 -13.55 -9.37 1.95
C PHE A 55 -13.22 -10.39 3.04
N GLY A 56 -13.43 -9.99 4.31
CA GLY A 56 -13.38 -10.88 5.45
C GLY A 56 -14.57 -11.85 5.52
N PRO A 57 -14.71 -12.62 6.62
CA PRO A 57 -13.94 -12.51 7.86
C PRO A 57 -12.48 -13.00 7.70
N TYR A 58 -11.56 -12.33 8.39
CA TYR A 58 -10.15 -12.70 8.41
C TYR A 58 -9.88 -13.64 9.58
N ARG A 59 -10.06 -14.93 9.34
CA ARG A 59 -9.80 -16.01 10.29
C ARG A 59 -8.33 -16.43 10.22
N PHE A 60 -7.67 -16.43 11.36
CA PHE A 60 -6.31 -16.93 11.55
C PHE A 60 -6.37 -18.26 12.30
N ILE A 61 -5.94 -19.32 11.64
CA ILE A 61 -5.81 -20.65 12.23
C ILE A 61 -4.35 -20.85 12.64
N ASP A 62 -4.16 -21.42 13.82
CA ASP A 62 -2.86 -21.72 14.38
C ASP A 62 -1.95 -20.48 14.52
N ARG A 63 -2.55 -19.29 14.76
CA ARG A 63 -1.79 -18.07 15.00
C ARG A 63 -0.93 -18.26 16.24
N GLU A 64 0.37 -18.20 16.04
CA GLU A 64 1.38 -18.51 17.05
C GLU A 64 2.18 -17.25 17.36
N TYR A 65 2.28 -16.90 18.63
CA TYR A 65 2.94 -15.70 19.12
C TYR A 65 4.16 -16.06 19.97
N LEU A 66 5.26 -15.34 19.80
CA LEU A 66 6.30 -15.13 20.81
C LEU A 66 6.24 -13.65 21.21
N ILE A 67 5.93 -13.36 22.46
CA ILE A 67 5.83 -12.00 23.00
C ILE A 67 6.89 -11.85 24.08
N ILE A 68 7.81 -10.91 23.93
CA ILE A 68 8.82 -10.57 24.93
C ILE A 68 8.49 -9.22 25.54
N SER A 69 8.30 -9.18 26.85
CA SER A 69 8.07 -7.93 27.58
C SER A 69 9.36 -7.36 28.13
N TYR A 70 9.52 -6.04 28.06
CA TYR A 70 10.71 -5.35 28.57
C TYR A 70 10.37 -3.95 29.08
N GLU A 71 11.17 -3.46 30.03
CA GLU A 71 11.16 -2.07 30.49
C GLU A 71 11.96 -1.19 29.51
N THR A 72 11.41 -0.03 29.16
CA THR A 72 12.03 1.00 28.30
C THR A 72 12.12 2.34 29.02
N ASP A 73 12.71 3.34 28.36
CA ASP A 73 12.63 4.75 28.76
C ASP A 73 11.18 5.26 28.64
N ILE A 74 10.61 5.70 29.77
CA ILE A 74 9.23 6.19 29.85
C ILE A 74 9.04 7.53 29.12
N GLU A 75 10.05 8.40 29.10
CA GLU A 75 9.95 9.72 28.47
C GLU A 75 9.94 9.58 26.94
N VAL A 76 10.70 8.63 26.40
CA VAL A 76 10.62 8.30 24.96
C VAL A 76 9.29 7.61 24.63
N LEU A 77 8.81 6.74 25.52
CA LEU A 77 7.53 6.04 25.35
C LEU A 77 6.35 7.01 25.25
N ARG A 78 6.31 8.06 26.09
CA ARG A 78 5.23 9.07 26.04
C ARG A 78 5.22 9.81 24.70
N LYS A 79 6.40 10.15 24.14
CA LYS A 79 6.52 10.89 22.86
C LYS A 79 5.98 10.14 21.64
N VAL A 80 6.00 8.81 21.66
CA VAL A 80 5.57 7.97 20.51
C VAL A 80 4.12 7.49 20.62
N VAL A 81 3.49 7.62 21.78
CA VAL A 81 2.09 7.25 21.99
C VAL A 81 1.20 8.44 21.64
N PRO A 82 0.23 8.27 20.70
CA PRO A 82 -0.62 9.37 20.29
C PRO A 82 -1.75 9.63 21.30
N TYR A 83 -2.01 10.90 21.61
CA TYR A 83 -3.22 11.31 22.32
C TYR A 83 -4.49 10.73 21.66
N PRO A 84 -5.53 10.26 22.37
CA PRO A 84 -5.76 10.33 23.82
C PRO A 84 -5.20 9.14 24.61
N LEU A 85 -4.30 8.35 24.03
CA LEU A 85 -3.69 7.24 24.74
C LEU A 85 -2.62 7.73 25.72
N VAL A 86 -2.52 7.05 26.86
CA VAL A 86 -1.48 7.28 27.86
C VAL A 86 -0.76 5.95 28.13
N PRO A 87 0.58 5.86 28.12
CA PRO A 87 1.27 4.63 28.51
C PRO A 87 0.85 4.17 29.91
N GLN A 88 0.53 2.87 30.05
CA GLN A 88 0.11 2.31 31.33
C GLN A 88 1.28 2.20 32.33
N SER A 89 2.49 1.98 31.80
CA SER A 89 3.75 1.85 32.53
C SER A 89 4.91 2.05 31.55
N ASN A 90 6.15 1.82 31.98
CA ASN A 90 7.33 1.79 31.10
C ASN A 90 7.56 0.42 30.43
N VAL A 91 6.55 -0.46 30.40
CA VAL A 91 6.65 -1.80 29.78
C VAL A 91 6.21 -1.76 28.32
N VAL A 92 6.98 -2.41 27.45
CA VAL A 92 6.69 -2.60 26.03
C VAL A 92 6.68 -4.09 25.71
N LEU A 93 5.89 -4.46 24.72
CA LEU A 93 5.81 -5.82 24.19
C LEU A 93 6.42 -5.84 22.78
N TYR A 94 7.43 -6.67 22.57
CA TYR A 94 7.95 -6.98 21.23
C TYR A 94 7.47 -8.37 20.84
N GLU A 95 6.84 -8.50 19.68
CA GLU A 95 6.20 -9.75 19.27
C GLU A 95 6.73 -10.28 17.94
N TRP A 96 6.78 -11.60 17.82
CA TRP A 96 6.86 -12.34 16.56
C TRP A 96 5.63 -13.23 16.46
N ILE A 97 5.10 -13.34 15.25
CA ILE A 97 3.85 -14.05 14.99
C ILE A 97 4.00 -14.89 13.73
N ASN A 98 3.69 -16.18 13.82
CA ASN A 98 3.46 -17.01 12.64
C ASN A 98 1.97 -17.10 12.37
N MET A 99 1.61 -16.91 11.11
CA MET A 99 0.25 -16.94 10.57
C MET A 99 0.17 -18.04 9.51
N PRO A 100 0.20 -19.31 9.92
CA PRO A 100 0.39 -20.41 8.97
C PRO A 100 -0.80 -20.57 8.02
N ASP A 101 -2.01 -20.23 8.46
CA ASP A 101 -3.24 -20.32 7.69
C ASP A 101 -4.17 -19.14 8.01
N SER A 102 -4.22 -18.18 7.09
CA SER A 102 -5.02 -16.96 7.21
C SER A 102 -5.99 -16.83 6.05
N SER A 103 -7.29 -16.87 6.32
CA SER A 103 -8.33 -16.71 5.30
C SER A 103 -8.14 -15.40 4.53
N GLY A 104 -8.01 -15.50 3.20
CA GLY A 104 -7.80 -14.37 2.31
C GLY A 104 -6.37 -13.81 2.23
N PHE A 105 -5.46 -14.18 3.15
CA PHE A 105 -4.07 -13.70 3.15
C PHE A 105 -3.04 -14.81 2.89
N GLY A 106 -3.37 -16.07 3.16
CA GLY A 106 -2.45 -17.20 3.02
C GLY A 106 -1.55 -17.37 4.25
N SER A 107 -0.32 -17.81 4.02
CA SER A 107 0.67 -18.11 5.06
C SER A 107 1.74 -17.03 5.13
N TYR A 108 2.01 -16.47 6.32
CA TYR A 108 3.00 -15.41 6.49
C TYR A 108 3.53 -15.31 7.92
N SER A 109 4.51 -14.41 8.12
CA SER A 109 5.03 -14.07 9.43
C SER A 109 4.97 -12.55 9.64
N GLU A 110 4.85 -12.16 10.90
CA GLU A 110 4.71 -10.78 11.35
C GLU A 110 5.57 -10.55 12.58
N THR A 111 6.03 -9.33 12.79
CA THR A 111 6.68 -8.91 14.04
C THR A 111 6.38 -7.44 14.28
N GLY A 112 6.34 -7.02 15.54
CA GLY A 112 5.99 -5.64 15.84
C GLY A 112 6.21 -5.25 17.28
N THR A 113 5.92 -4.00 17.55
CA THR A 113 6.00 -3.39 18.88
C THR A 113 4.63 -2.94 19.32
N VAL A 114 4.21 -3.41 20.48
CA VAL A 114 2.92 -3.09 21.12
C VAL A 114 3.18 -2.43 22.46
N ILE A 115 2.48 -1.32 22.72
CA ILE A 115 2.57 -0.55 23.95
C ILE A 115 1.26 -0.71 24.74
N PRO A 116 1.30 -1.31 25.94
CA PRO A 116 0.19 -1.24 26.88
C PRO A 116 -0.11 0.20 27.28
N CYS A 117 -1.33 0.67 26.97
CA CYS A 117 -1.79 2.02 27.23
C CYS A 117 -3.09 2.01 28.05
N LEU A 118 -3.53 3.20 28.43
CA LEU A 118 -4.84 3.52 28.95
C LEU A 118 -5.56 4.43 27.94
N LEU A 119 -6.85 4.21 27.75
CA LEU A 119 -7.77 5.11 27.05
C LEU A 119 -8.88 5.46 28.03
N ASN A 120 -8.97 6.73 28.44
CA ASN A 120 -9.94 7.18 29.44
C ASN A 120 -9.90 6.34 30.74
N GLY A 121 -8.69 5.91 31.15
CA GLY A 121 -8.46 5.05 32.32
C GLY A 121 -8.59 3.55 32.06
N GLU A 122 -9.14 3.13 30.92
CA GLU A 122 -9.33 1.71 30.60
C GLU A 122 -8.12 1.10 29.88
N PRO A 123 -7.63 -0.10 30.27
CA PRO A 123 -6.48 -0.73 29.65
C PRO A 123 -6.69 -1.13 28.17
N VAL A 124 -5.80 -0.65 27.30
CA VAL A 124 -5.74 -0.99 25.87
C VAL A 124 -4.31 -1.37 25.44
N ASN A 125 -4.15 -1.86 24.23
CA ASN A 125 -2.85 -2.10 23.61
C ASN A 125 -2.74 -1.27 22.33
N PHE A 126 -1.74 -0.41 22.23
CA PHE A 126 -1.46 0.37 21.03
C PHE A 126 -0.36 -0.29 20.20
N THR A 127 -0.63 -0.53 18.92
CA THR A 127 0.39 -1.07 18.02
C THR A 127 1.18 0.08 17.41
N LEU A 128 2.49 0.12 17.68
CA LEU A 128 3.37 1.23 17.28
C LEU A 128 3.91 1.04 15.86
N GLN A 129 4.42 -0.16 15.55
CA GLN A 129 5.00 -0.50 14.25
C GLN A 129 4.99 -2.02 14.04
N MET A 130 4.87 -2.45 12.79
CA MET A 130 4.85 -3.86 12.41
C MET A 130 5.58 -4.11 11.09
N TYR A 131 6.10 -5.32 10.93
CA TYR A 131 6.81 -5.77 9.74
C TYR A 131 6.35 -7.16 9.31
N LEU A 132 6.05 -7.32 8.02
CA LEU A 132 5.49 -8.55 7.45
C LEU A 132 6.15 -8.91 6.13
N ASN A 133 6.10 -10.19 5.76
CA ASN A 133 6.61 -10.69 4.48
C ASN A 133 5.53 -10.95 3.42
N ASN A 134 4.28 -10.50 3.63
CA ASN A 134 3.17 -10.73 2.70
C ASN A 134 2.40 -9.42 2.46
N GLU A 135 2.13 -9.09 1.20
CA GLU A 135 1.56 -7.81 0.83
C GLU A 135 0.07 -7.67 1.14
N ALA A 136 -0.74 -8.72 0.94
CA ALA A 136 -2.17 -8.65 1.18
C ALA A 136 -2.53 -8.21 2.63
N PRO A 137 -1.91 -8.79 3.70
CA PRO A 137 -2.13 -8.34 5.07
C PRO A 137 -1.42 -7.01 5.42
N ILE A 138 -0.46 -6.54 4.62
CA ILE A 138 0.12 -5.19 4.74
C ILE A 138 -0.91 -4.17 4.25
N ALA A 139 -1.37 -4.32 3.01
CA ALA A 139 -2.32 -3.41 2.38
C ALA A 139 -3.64 -3.37 3.17
N SER A 140 -4.24 -4.52 3.50
CA SER A 140 -5.50 -4.57 4.27
C SER A 140 -5.34 -3.98 5.67
N GLY A 141 -4.23 -4.32 6.34
CA GLY A 141 -3.87 -3.82 7.66
C GLY A 141 -3.89 -2.30 7.71
N ARG A 142 -3.24 -1.68 6.73
CA ARG A 142 -3.09 -0.24 6.62
C ARG A 142 -4.37 0.46 6.15
N GLU A 143 -5.00 -0.06 5.10
CA GLU A 143 -6.12 0.60 4.43
C GLU A 143 -7.44 0.44 5.19
N ILE A 144 -7.72 -0.71 5.80
CA ILE A 144 -8.95 -0.93 6.58
C ILE A 144 -8.79 -0.32 7.97
N TRP A 145 -7.85 -0.85 8.77
CA TRP A 145 -7.78 -0.55 10.21
C TRP A 145 -6.77 0.53 10.57
N GLY A 146 -5.66 0.66 9.84
CA GLY A 146 -4.55 1.54 10.21
C GLY A 146 -3.40 0.85 10.95
N PHE A 147 -3.21 -0.46 10.76
CA PHE A 147 -2.02 -1.13 11.29
C PHE A 147 -0.75 -0.54 10.66
N PRO A 148 0.28 -0.21 11.46
CA PRO A 148 1.48 0.47 11.00
C PRO A 148 2.49 -0.50 10.35
N LYS A 149 2.09 -1.12 9.23
CA LYS A 149 2.81 -2.23 8.60
C LYS A 149 3.81 -1.77 7.54
N LYS A 150 4.98 -2.40 7.50
CA LYS A 150 5.98 -2.29 6.41
C LYS A 150 6.42 -3.68 5.95
N TYR A 151 6.88 -3.79 4.71
CA TYR A 151 7.45 -5.06 4.23
C TYR A 151 8.83 -5.32 4.86
N ALA A 152 9.04 -6.54 5.35
CA ALA A 152 10.34 -7.08 5.80
C ALA A 152 10.29 -8.61 5.85
N LYS A 153 11.34 -9.26 6.37
CA LYS A 153 11.43 -10.73 6.49
C LYS A 153 11.52 -11.16 7.96
N PRO A 154 10.41 -11.18 8.71
CA PRO A 154 10.37 -11.81 10.01
C PRO A 154 10.39 -13.34 9.89
N SER A 155 10.86 -14.01 10.95
CA SER A 155 10.73 -15.46 11.11
C SER A 155 10.66 -15.83 12.59
N MET A 156 9.94 -16.91 12.89
CA MET A 156 9.88 -17.49 14.23
C MET A 156 9.87 -19.00 14.12
N GLY A 157 10.63 -19.67 14.99
CA GLY A 157 10.65 -21.13 15.03
C GLY A 157 11.42 -21.69 16.21
N ILE A 158 11.26 -22.99 16.41
CA ILE A 158 11.94 -23.73 17.47
C ILE A 158 13.34 -24.11 16.97
N ASN A 159 14.36 -23.74 17.74
CA ASN A 159 15.72 -24.22 17.57
C ASN A 159 16.10 -25.05 18.80
N LYS A 160 15.93 -26.37 18.70
CA LYS A 160 16.13 -27.34 19.79
C LYS A 160 15.26 -27.00 21.02
N ASP A 161 15.86 -26.43 22.07
CA ASP A 161 15.25 -26.09 23.36
C ASP A 161 14.81 -24.61 23.47
N THR A 162 14.98 -23.85 22.39
CA THR A 162 14.79 -22.40 22.38
C THR A 162 13.81 -21.99 21.28
N LEU A 163 12.79 -21.21 21.62
CA LEU A 163 11.95 -20.50 20.65
C LEU A 163 12.67 -19.22 20.22
N VAL A 164 12.84 -19.02 18.92
CA VAL A 164 13.65 -17.93 18.37
C VAL A 164 12.83 -17.11 17.38
N GLY A 165 12.84 -15.79 17.58
CA GLY A 165 12.29 -14.80 16.65
C GLY A 165 13.40 -13.95 16.00
N ARG A 166 13.27 -13.66 14.71
CA ARG A 166 14.17 -12.77 13.94
C ARG A 166 13.38 -11.78 13.10
N LEU A 167 13.93 -10.59 12.89
CA LEU A 167 13.49 -9.63 11.89
C LEU A 167 14.66 -9.24 11.01
N ASN A 168 14.56 -9.50 9.71
CA ASN A 168 15.48 -8.93 8.72
C ASN A 168 14.78 -7.83 7.92
N TYR A 169 15.35 -6.63 7.91
CA TYR A 169 14.88 -5.49 7.10
C TYR A 169 15.95 -5.14 6.08
N SER A 170 15.60 -5.15 4.78
CA SER A 170 16.55 -4.89 3.69
C SER A 170 17.85 -5.72 3.71
N GLY A 171 17.79 -6.95 4.23
CA GLY A 171 18.95 -7.86 4.33
C GLY A 171 19.65 -7.84 5.70
N GLU A 172 19.40 -6.83 6.53
CA GLU A 172 20.04 -6.67 7.83
C GLU A 172 19.16 -7.19 8.97
N GLN A 173 19.77 -7.85 9.96
CA GLN A 173 19.05 -8.30 11.15
C GLN A 173 18.79 -7.10 12.08
N ILE A 174 17.52 -6.80 12.36
CA ILE A 174 17.09 -5.61 13.14
C ILE A 174 16.53 -5.99 14.51
N ALA A 175 16.04 -7.22 14.68
CA ALA A 175 15.59 -7.72 15.98
C ALA A 175 15.88 -9.22 16.12
N PHE A 176 16.26 -9.62 17.32
CA PHE A 176 16.53 -11.01 17.69
C PHE A 176 15.99 -11.30 19.09
N GLY A 177 15.03 -12.22 19.18
CA GLY A 177 14.40 -12.60 20.44
C GLY A 177 14.56 -14.09 20.70
N THR A 178 14.81 -14.47 21.94
CA THR A 178 14.83 -15.87 22.38
C THR A 178 13.99 -16.06 23.62
N MET A 179 13.31 -17.19 23.69
CA MET A 179 12.61 -17.65 24.89
C MET A 179 12.89 -19.14 25.06
N THR A 180 13.13 -19.56 26.29
CA THR A 180 13.20 -20.98 26.60
C THR A 180 11.90 -21.69 26.24
N TYR A 181 11.94 -22.82 25.54
CA TYR A 181 10.74 -23.43 24.96
C TYR A 181 9.83 -24.08 26.02
N LYS A 182 8.60 -23.55 26.16
CA LYS A 182 7.50 -24.13 26.95
C LYS A 182 7.83 -24.49 28.41
N TYR A 183 8.54 -23.62 29.12
CA TYR A 183 9.01 -23.89 30.50
C TYR A 183 7.88 -23.97 31.54
N LYS A 184 6.94 -23.03 31.53
CA LYS A 184 5.82 -22.98 32.47
C LYS A 184 4.52 -22.70 31.75
N LYS A 185 3.47 -23.46 32.03
CA LYS A 185 2.16 -23.27 31.42
C LYS A 185 1.46 -22.04 32.02
N ILE A 186 0.87 -21.20 31.18
CA ILE A 186 0.04 -20.07 31.61
C ILE A 186 -1.41 -20.58 31.81
N PRO A 187 -2.11 -20.17 32.88
CA PRO A 187 -3.54 -20.46 33.02
C PRO A 187 -4.35 -19.91 31.84
N GLU A 188 -5.27 -20.71 31.31
CA GLU A 188 -6.08 -20.36 30.12
C GLU A 188 -6.81 -19.02 30.27
N ALA A 189 -7.42 -18.76 31.43
CA ALA A 189 -8.12 -17.51 31.71
C ALA A 189 -7.19 -16.28 31.61
N GLU A 190 -5.91 -16.41 32.00
CA GLU A 190 -4.93 -15.32 31.88
C GLU A 190 -4.55 -15.09 30.41
N ALA A 191 -4.29 -16.17 29.67
CA ALA A 191 -3.96 -16.09 28.25
C ALA A 191 -5.12 -15.47 27.45
N LEU A 192 -6.35 -15.93 27.67
CA LEU A 192 -7.56 -15.39 27.04
C LEU A 192 -7.79 -13.91 27.39
N LYS A 193 -7.54 -13.49 28.64
CA LYS A 193 -7.62 -12.08 29.03
C LYS A 193 -6.63 -11.21 28.23
N SER A 194 -5.44 -11.73 27.92
CA SER A 194 -4.46 -11.00 27.10
C SER A 194 -4.89 -10.86 25.64
N LEU A 195 -5.51 -11.89 25.07
CA LEU A 195 -5.96 -11.91 23.67
C LEU A 195 -7.25 -11.11 23.43
N THR A 196 -8.10 -10.97 24.44
CA THR A 196 -9.39 -10.24 24.34
C THR A 196 -9.26 -8.74 24.59
N LYS A 197 -8.09 -8.26 25.03
CA LYS A 197 -7.85 -6.84 25.34
C LYS A 197 -8.12 -5.96 24.11
N LEU A 198 -8.69 -4.77 24.33
CA LEU A 198 -8.93 -3.79 23.27
C LEU A 198 -7.58 -3.39 22.64
N GLN A 199 -7.48 -3.58 21.33
CA GLN A 199 -6.34 -3.16 20.53
C GLN A 199 -6.66 -1.82 19.87
N CYS A 200 -5.65 -0.97 19.75
CA CYS A 200 -5.72 0.34 19.15
C CYS A 200 -4.63 0.49 18.08
N VAL A 201 -5.00 1.10 16.96
CA VAL A 201 -4.11 1.43 15.84
C VAL A 201 -4.43 2.83 15.32
N LEU A 202 -3.46 3.51 14.73
CA LEU A 202 -3.62 4.86 14.20
C LEU A 202 -3.71 4.80 12.68
N LYS A 203 -4.93 4.95 12.14
CA LYS A 203 -5.18 5.03 10.70
C LYS A 203 -4.85 6.44 10.20
N TYR A 204 -3.90 6.54 9.28
CA TYR A 204 -3.55 7.80 8.62
C TYR A 204 -3.50 7.61 7.11
N ILE A 205 -4.34 8.33 6.37
CA ILE A 205 -4.37 8.32 4.90
C ILE A 205 -4.32 9.77 4.40
N PRO A 206 -3.31 10.15 3.60
CA PRO A 206 -3.22 11.48 3.01
C PRO A 206 -4.20 11.67 1.84
N ASP A 207 -4.56 12.92 1.57
CA ASP A 207 -5.16 13.32 0.30
C ASP A 207 -4.06 13.50 -0.77
N VAL A 208 -4.46 13.72 -2.03
CA VAL A 208 -3.55 13.87 -3.17
C VAL A 208 -2.61 15.08 -3.06
N ASP A 209 -2.94 16.05 -2.21
CA ASP A 209 -2.14 17.24 -1.92
C ASP A 209 -1.28 17.10 -0.64
N TRP A 210 -1.20 15.89 -0.08
CA TRP A 210 -0.49 15.55 1.16
C TRP A 210 -1.11 16.05 2.47
N SER A 211 -2.28 16.70 2.42
CA SER A 211 -3.06 17.00 3.62
C SER A 211 -3.61 15.71 4.25
N PRO A 212 -3.85 15.67 5.58
CA PRO A 212 -4.48 14.51 6.22
C PRO A 212 -5.94 14.38 5.78
N LYS A 213 -6.28 13.34 5.01
CA LYS A 213 -7.67 13.02 4.64
C LYS A 213 -8.37 12.20 5.71
N ILE A 214 -7.64 11.24 6.28
CA ILE A 214 -8.06 10.41 7.40
C ILE A 214 -6.93 10.44 8.42
N ALA A 215 -7.25 10.78 9.66
CA ALA A 215 -6.38 10.58 10.80
C ALA A 215 -7.27 10.16 11.96
N GLN A 216 -7.28 8.86 12.30
CA GLN A 216 -8.23 8.27 13.22
C GLN A 216 -7.57 7.22 14.13
N LEU A 217 -7.86 7.27 15.42
CA LEU A 217 -7.55 6.18 16.33
C LEU A 217 -8.66 5.14 16.21
N ILE A 218 -8.31 3.94 15.75
CA ILE A 218 -9.24 2.83 15.55
C ILE A 218 -9.07 1.82 16.69
N GLY A 219 -10.19 1.32 17.22
CA GLY A 219 -10.23 0.28 18.24
C GLY A 219 -10.89 -0.99 17.72
N PHE A 220 -10.40 -2.15 18.13
CA PHE A 220 -11.03 -3.45 17.87
C PHE A 220 -10.64 -4.49 18.94
N ASN A 221 -11.50 -5.48 19.14
CA ASN A 221 -11.21 -6.65 19.97
C ASN A 221 -11.19 -7.88 19.07
N LEU A 222 -10.23 -8.77 19.28
CA LEU A 222 -10.24 -10.08 18.60
C LEU A 222 -11.46 -10.89 19.06
N CYS A 223 -12.07 -11.63 18.14
CA CYS A 223 -13.25 -12.46 18.42
C CYS A 223 -13.03 -13.93 18.02
N ASP A 224 -13.97 -14.78 18.40
CA ASP A 224 -13.97 -16.23 18.10
C ASP A 224 -12.68 -16.94 18.52
N ILE A 225 -12.14 -16.58 19.68
CA ILE A 225 -10.84 -17.04 20.15
C ILE A 225 -10.94 -18.48 20.65
N GLN A 226 -10.12 -19.37 20.08
CA GLN A 226 -9.92 -20.72 20.56
C GLN A 226 -8.46 -20.88 20.95
N LEU A 227 -8.18 -20.82 22.26
CA LEU A 227 -6.83 -21.01 22.78
C LEU A 227 -6.42 -22.48 22.63
N LYS A 228 -5.25 -22.72 22.06
CA LYS A 228 -4.67 -24.07 21.92
C LYS A 228 -3.62 -24.32 22.97
N GLU A 229 -2.76 -23.33 23.21
CA GLU A 229 -1.76 -23.39 24.26
C GLU A 229 -1.23 -22.02 24.65
N ALA A 230 -0.71 -21.92 25.87
CA ALA A 230 -0.06 -20.73 26.39
C ALA A 230 1.03 -21.11 27.40
N TRP A 231 2.22 -20.55 27.21
CA TRP A 231 3.42 -20.82 27.98
C TRP A 231 4.19 -19.54 28.29
N GLU A 232 4.94 -19.55 29.37
CA GLU A 232 5.89 -18.50 29.75
C GLU A 232 7.27 -19.08 30.05
N GLY A 233 8.29 -18.23 29.98
CA GLY A 233 9.65 -18.59 30.35
C GLY A 233 10.63 -17.43 30.31
N PRO A 234 11.86 -17.64 30.81
CA PRO A 234 12.97 -16.70 30.62
C PRO A 234 13.19 -16.35 29.14
N ALA A 235 13.45 -15.07 28.88
CA ALA A 235 13.64 -14.55 27.53
C ALA A 235 14.81 -13.55 27.44
N LYS A 236 15.27 -13.31 26.22
CA LYS A 236 16.24 -12.27 25.84
C LYS A 236 15.78 -11.57 24.56
N LEU A 237 16.09 -10.29 24.46
CA LEU A 237 15.74 -9.45 23.33
C LEU A 237 16.93 -8.55 23.00
N GLU A 238 17.32 -8.56 21.74
CA GLU A 238 18.32 -7.65 21.16
C GLU A 238 17.68 -6.90 19.99
N LEU A 239 17.86 -5.58 19.96
CA LEU A 239 17.34 -4.69 18.92
C LEU A 239 18.50 -3.90 18.32
N ILE A 240 18.57 -3.81 17.00
CA ILE A 240 19.67 -3.18 16.27
C ILE A 240 19.16 -1.88 15.61
N PRO A 241 19.88 -0.75 15.73
CA PRO A 241 19.41 0.52 15.16
C PRO A 241 19.26 0.47 13.64
N HIS A 242 18.13 0.95 13.13
CA HIS A 242 17.88 1.07 11.69
C HIS A 242 16.94 2.23 11.38
N VAL A 243 17.30 3.08 10.42
CA VAL A 243 16.57 4.32 10.12
C VAL A 243 15.12 4.08 9.64
N ASN A 244 14.92 3.05 8.81
CA ASN A 244 13.59 2.71 8.27
C ASN A 244 12.85 1.66 9.11
N ALA A 245 13.50 1.13 10.13
CA ALA A 245 12.92 0.14 11.04
C ALA A 245 13.42 0.37 12.48
N PRO A 246 13.06 1.50 13.11
CA PRO A 246 13.71 1.97 14.33
C PRO A 246 13.16 1.25 15.57
N THR A 247 13.36 -0.06 15.65
CA THR A 247 12.99 -0.89 16.82
C THR A 247 13.67 -0.40 18.10
N THR A 248 14.89 0.13 18.00
CA THR A 248 15.66 0.67 19.12
C THR A 248 15.19 2.05 19.61
N LEU A 249 14.18 2.66 18.96
CA LEU A 249 13.60 3.92 19.47
C LEU A 249 13.09 3.75 20.90
N LEU A 250 12.61 2.55 21.25
CA LEU A 250 12.27 2.17 22.61
C LEU A 250 13.35 1.22 23.14
N PRO A 251 14.42 1.73 23.78
CA PRO A 251 15.58 0.94 24.16
C PRO A 251 15.23 -0.14 25.19
N VAL A 252 15.86 -1.31 25.07
CA VAL A 252 15.67 -2.42 26.02
C VAL A 252 16.50 -2.15 27.28
N LEU A 253 15.86 -1.72 28.38
CA LEU A 253 16.55 -1.52 29.66
C LEU A 253 16.60 -2.81 30.47
N LYS A 254 15.49 -3.56 30.50
CA LYS A 254 15.38 -4.82 31.25
C LYS A 254 14.32 -5.74 30.67
N VAL A 255 14.72 -6.94 30.26
CA VAL A 255 13.77 -7.97 29.81
C VAL A 255 13.07 -8.59 31.03
N LEU A 256 11.74 -8.69 30.96
CA LEU A 256 10.88 -9.19 32.03
C LEU A 256 10.53 -10.67 31.86
N GLY A 257 10.46 -11.15 30.61
CA GLY A 257 10.16 -12.55 30.29
C GLY A 257 9.54 -12.68 28.91
N GLY A 258 9.21 -13.92 28.54
CA GLY A 258 8.53 -14.24 27.29
C GLY A 258 7.23 -15.01 27.51
N LYS A 259 6.30 -14.85 26.58
CA LYS A 259 5.09 -15.67 26.44
C LYS A 259 5.06 -16.30 25.05
N HIS A 260 4.69 -17.58 24.98
CA HIS A 260 4.40 -18.31 23.75
C HIS A 260 2.93 -18.71 23.76
N ILE A 261 2.15 -18.24 22.79
CA ILE A 261 0.70 -18.46 22.75
C ILE A 261 0.32 -18.97 21.36
N LYS A 262 -0.53 -19.98 21.28
CA LYS A 262 -1.11 -20.45 20.02
C LYS A 262 -2.62 -20.48 20.13
N ALA A 263 -3.31 -19.88 19.16
CA ALA A 263 -4.77 -19.80 19.14
C ALA A 263 -5.32 -19.66 17.72
N ASP A 264 -6.58 -20.04 17.54
CA ASP A 264 -7.36 -19.64 16.37
C ASP A 264 -8.17 -18.40 16.72
N ILE A 265 -8.15 -17.37 15.87
CA ILE A 265 -8.79 -16.09 16.16
C ILE A 265 -9.36 -15.44 14.88
N THR A 266 -10.38 -14.61 15.05
CA THR A 266 -10.92 -13.79 13.95
C THR A 266 -10.58 -12.32 14.22
N LEU A 267 -10.10 -11.61 13.20
CA LEU A 267 -9.95 -10.15 13.23
C LEU A 267 -11.20 -9.50 12.63
N PRO A 268 -12.03 -8.84 13.46
CA PRO A 268 -13.20 -8.12 12.96
C PRO A 268 -12.81 -6.74 12.42
N PHE A 269 -13.81 -6.04 11.87
CA PHE A 269 -13.75 -4.59 11.69
C PHE A 269 -13.58 -3.85 13.03
N GLY A 270 -13.26 -2.57 12.96
CA GLY A 270 -13.05 -1.72 14.12
C GLY A 270 -14.12 -0.65 14.31
N LYS A 271 -13.86 0.24 15.26
CA LYS A 271 -14.62 1.46 15.52
C LYS A 271 -13.67 2.64 15.65
N VAL A 272 -14.12 3.81 15.21
CA VAL A 272 -13.39 5.07 15.43
C VAL A 272 -13.51 5.44 16.90
N LEU A 273 -12.38 5.52 17.60
CA LEU A 273 -12.28 5.94 19.00
C LEU A 273 -12.02 7.45 19.12
N HIS A 274 -11.28 8.01 18.15
CA HIS A 274 -10.99 9.44 18.07
C HIS A 274 -10.69 9.83 16.63
N ASP A 275 -11.25 10.94 16.15
CA ASP A 275 -10.95 11.51 14.84
C ASP A 275 -10.15 12.82 15.03
N TYR A 276 -8.93 12.86 14.49
CA TYR A 276 -8.01 13.98 14.66
C TYR A 276 -8.27 15.12 13.68
N VAL A 277 -8.96 14.85 12.57
CA VAL A 277 -9.32 15.85 11.54
C VAL A 277 -10.57 16.60 11.97
N GLU A 278 -11.60 15.91 12.46
CA GLU A 278 -12.85 16.54 12.92
C GLU A 278 -12.67 17.31 14.25
N SER A 279 -11.72 16.88 15.09
CA SER A 279 -11.48 17.51 16.41
C SER A 279 -10.72 18.84 16.37
N VAL A 280 -10.34 19.34 15.19
CA VAL A 280 -9.65 20.64 15.04
C VAL A 280 -10.51 21.82 15.54
N GLY A 281 -11.83 21.65 15.67
CA GLY A 281 -12.74 22.61 16.32
C GLY A 281 -12.82 22.55 17.86
N GLY A 282 -12.12 21.63 18.52
CA GLY A 282 -12.26 21.33 19.97
C GLY A 282 -10.96 21.45 20.78
N GLN A 283 -10.07 22.39 20.42
CA GLN A 283 -8.72 22.52 20.98
C GLN A 283 -8.61 22.78 22.49
N GLU A 284 -9.71 23.10 23.20
CA GLU A 284 -9.67 23.39 24.63
C GLU A 284 -9.45 22.13 25.50
N ASN A 285 -10.06 20.99 25.16
CA ASN A 285 -9.97 19.76 25.97
C ASN A 285 -8.59 19.06 25.89
N ALA A 286 -7.95 19.06 24.72
CA ALA A 286 -6.63 18.42 24.56
C ALA A 286 -5.54 19.14 25.37
N LYS A 287 -5.61 20.47 25.48
CA LYS A 287 -4.69 21.28 26.28
C LYS A 287 -4.90 21.09 27.79
N GLU A 288 -6.12 20.83 28.25
CA GLU A 288 -6.38 20.55 29.68
C GLU A 288 -5.93 19.15 30.10
N ILE A 289 -6.15 18.11 29.30
CA ILE A 289 -5.67 16.75 29.60
C ILE A 289 -4.13 16.70 29.58
N ALA A 290 -3.50 17.38 28.61
CA ALA A 290 -2.05 17.48 28.52
C ALA A 290 -1.43 18.37 29.62
N LYS A 291 -2.16 19.36 30.16
CA LYS A 291 -1.73 20.15 31.32
C LYS A 291 -1.54 19.30 32.59
N GLY A 292 -2.31 18.22 32.74
CA GLY A 292 -2.17 17.27 33.86
C GLY A 292 -0.96 16.33 33.77
N HIS A 293 -0.25 16.33 32.65
CA HIS A 293 0.83 15.37 32.34
C HIS A 293 2.04 16.07 31.71
N ARG A 294 2.46 17.19 32.29
CA ARG A 294 3.70 17.89 31.90
C ARG A 294 4.88 17.24 32.60
N GLY A 295 5.94 16.91 31.86
CA GLY A 295 7.22 16.49 32.43
C GLY A 295 7.90 17.63 33.21
N GLU A 296 9.00 17.31 33.88
CA GLU A 296 9.72 18.20 34.81
C GLU A 296 10.17 19.55 34.20
N GLN A 297 10.18 19.68 32.86
CA GLN A 297 10.58 20.88 32.13
C GLN A 297 9.42 21.59 31.40
N GLY A 298 8.17 21.19 31.61
CA GLY A 298 7.01 21.87 31.03
C GLY A 298 6.82 21.69 29.51
N GLN A 299 7.55 20.78 28.87
CA GLN A 299 7.24 20.28 27.52
C GLN A 299 5.99 19.39 27.54
N LEU A 300 5.28 19.32 26.43
CA LEU A 300 4.16 18.40 26.25
C LEU A 300 4.74 16.98 26.07
N ASP A 301 4.34 16.05 26.93
CA ASP A 301 4.95 14.71 27.01
C ASP A 301 4.50 13.74 25.90
N PHE A 302 3.40 14.02 25.19
CA PHE A 302 2.78 13.10 24.23
C PHE A 302 2.85 13.58 22.78
N SER A 303 2.78 12.65 21.83
CA SER A 303 2.46 12.97 20.44
C SER A 303 1.11 13.69 20.42
N ILE A 304 1.13 15.00 20.23
CA ILE A 304 -0.08 15.81 20.25
C ILE A 304 -0.83 15.65 18.94
N GLN A 305 -2.10 16.06 18.91
CA GLN A 305 -2.93 16.06 17.70
C GLN A 305 -2.20 16.66 16.48
N GLU A 306 -1.39 17.71 16.69
CA GLU A 306 -0.58 18.33 15.64
C GLU A 306 0.53 17.44 15.08
N ASP A 307 1.10 16.51 15.87
CA ASP A 307 2.11 15.56 15.39
C ASP A 307 1.47 14.52 14.48
N VAL A 308 0.31 14.00 14.89
CA VAL A 308 -0.49 13.07 14.07
C VAL A 308 -0.86 13.71 12.74
N LEU A 309 -1.34 14.96 12.74
CA LEU A 309 -1.74 15.67 11.52
C LEU A 309 -0.55 16.08 10.64
N ARG A 310 0.67 16.14 11.19
CA ARG A 310 1.89 16.41 10.42
C ARG A 310 2.50 15.17 9.76
N ALA A 311 2.08 13.97 10.17
CA ALA A 311 2.58 12.71 9.63
C ALA A 311 2.54 12.64 8.10
N ALA A 312 3.48 11.91 7.50
CA ALA A 312 3.45 11.60 6.07
C ALA A 312 2.63 10.33 5.79
N SER A 313 2.85 9.29 6.59
CA SER A 313 2.25 7.97 6.47
C SER A 313 2.42 7.21 7.78
N MET A 314 1.69 6.11 7.94
CA MET A 314 1.94 5.12 9.00
C MET A 314 3.22 4.32 8.70
N PRO A 315 3.97 3.84 9.72
CA PRO A 315 3.95 4.25 11.13
C PRO A 315 4.36 5.72 11.32
N LEU A 316 3.83 6.38 12.35
CA LEU A 316 4.16 7.78 12.66
C LEU A 316 5.67 8.00 12.89
N ILE A 317 6.32 7.06 13.60
CA ILE A 317 7.74 7.15 13.97
C ILE A 317 8.71 6.82 12.84
N ALA A 318 8.23 6.16 11.77
CA ALA A 318 9.05 5.73 10.65
C ALA A 318 8.20 5.59 9.38
N PRO A 319 7.67 6.72 8.84
CA PRO A 319 6.70 6.69 7.76
C PRO A 319 7.15 5.84 6.58
N SER A 320 6.21 5.14 5.93
CA SER A 320 6.51 4.33 4.75
C SER A 320 7.03 5.15 3.57
N PHE A 321 6.74 6.45 3.53
CA PHE A 321 7.18 7.40 2.52
C PHE A 321 7.18 8.82 3.08
N SER A 322 7.92 9.73 2.45
CA SER A 322 7.95 11.16 2.79
C SER A 322 6.91 11.96 2.00
N LYS A 323 6.59 13.16 2.49
CA LYS A 323 5.82 14.16 1.71
C LYS A 323 6.67 14.67 0.53
N GLY A 324 6.00 15.12 -0.54
CA GLY A 324 6.63 15.50 -1.81
C GLY A 324 7.53 16.75 -1.77
N PRO A 325 8.04 17.22 -2.93
CA PRO A 325 7.81 16.68 -4.28
C PRO A 325 8.55 15.35 -4.53
N LEU A 326 7.90 14.45 -5.28
CA LEU A 326 8.49 13.18 -5.69
C LEU A 326 9.19 13.37 -7.03
N ILE A 327 10.52 13.50 -6.95
CA ILE A 327 11.41 13.64 -8.10
C ILE A 327 11.85 12.25 -8.55
N MET A 328 11.78 11.97 -9.86
CA MET A 328 12.17 10.70 -10.45
C MET A 328 13.26 10.93 -11.49
N ASP A 329 14.46 10.43 -11.22
CA ASP A 329 15.66 10.66 -12.03
C ASP A 329 16.03 9.40 -12.85
N ASP A 330 16.57 9.62 -14.06
CA ASP A 330 16.98 8.62 -15.07
C ASP A 330 15.99 7.46 -15.23
N ARG A 331 14.69 7.77 -15.33
CA ARG A 331 13.70 6.72 -15.52
C ARG A 331 13.85 6.11 -16.90
N GLU A 332 14.03 4.80 -16.92
CA GLU A 332 14.02 4.01 -18.15
C GLU A 332 12.65 3.36 -18.32
N TYR A 333 12.04 3.61 -19.47
CA TYR A 333 10.75 3.09 -19.88
C TYR A 333 10.93 2.15 -21.07
N LEU A 334 10.43 0.92 -20.95
CA LEU A 334 10.08 0.06 -22.09
C LEU A 334 8.57 -0.04 -22.20
N ILE A 335 8.03 0.58 -23.24
CA ILE A 335 6.60 0.76 -23.45
C ILE A 335 6.19 -0.13 -24.61
N PHE A 336 5.21 -1.00 -24.38
CA PHE A 336 4.68 -1.90 -25.38
C PHE A 336 3.21 -1.60 -25.61
N GLN A 337 2.87 -1.27 -26.85
CA GLN A 337 1.51 -1.00 -27.27
C GLN A 337 0.93 -2.22 -27.97
N TYR A 338 -0.32 -2.58 -27.63
CA TYR A 338 -1.05 -3.65 -28.31
C TYR A 338 -2.55 -3.34 -28.42
N GLU A 339 -3.23 -3.99 -29.36
CA GLU A 339 -4.68 -3.99 -29.47
C GLU A 339 -5.30 -5.08 -28.60
N SER A 340 -6.32 -4.72 -27.82
CA SER A 340 -7.16 -5.62 -27.03
C SER A 340 -8.60 -5.63 -27.56
N THR A 341 -9.51 -6.28 -26.85
CA THR A 341 -10.93 -6.28 -27.21
C THR A 341 -11.64 -5.06 -26.59
N PRO A 342 -12.61 -4.44 -27.31
CA PRO A 342 -13.36 -3.29 -26.79
C PRO A 342 -14.16 -3.64 -25.52
N GLU A 343 -14.59 -4.89 -25.40
CA GLU A 343 -15.32 -5.41 -24.24
C GLU A 343 -14.45 -5.49 -22.98
N ALA A 344 -13.22 -6.03 -23.10
CA ALA A 344 -12.28 -6.12 -21.99
C ALA A 344 -11.85 -4.72 -21.52
N ILE A 345 -11.59 -3.81 -22.46
CA ILE A 345 -11.28 -2.41 -22.15
C ILE A 345 -12.44 -1.74 -21.41
N ALA A 346 -13.67 -1.88 -21.89
CA ALA A 346 -14.82 -1.28 -21.23
C ALA A 346 -14.97 -1.78 -19.79
N ARG A 347 -14.87 -3.10 -19.55
CA ARG A 347 -14.95 -3.67 -18.20
C ARG A 347 -13.85 -3.22 -17.24
N ALA A 348 -12.70 -2.83 -17.77
CA ALA A 348 -11.58 -2.36 -16.97
C ALA A 348 -11.72 -0.88 -16.52
N LEU A 349 -12.59 -0.10 -17.17
CA LEU A 349 -12.74 1.33 -16.91
C LEU A 349 -13.93 1.62 -15.98
N PRO A 350 -13.76 2.47 -14.96
CA PRO A 350 -14.86 2.99 -14.17
C PRO A 350 -15.55 4.19 -14.84
N GLU A 351 -16.85 4.34 -14.63
CA GLU A 351 -17.55 5.59 -14.98
C GLU A 351 -16.98 6.77 -14.18
N PRO A 352 -16.86 7.99 -14.73
CA PRO A 352 -17.36 8.44 -16.03
C PRO A 352 -16.40 8.23 -17.21
N LEU A 353 -15.28 7.50 -17.06
CA LEU A 353 -14.26 7.38 -18.10
C LEU A 353 -14.79 6.69 -19.36
N ILE A 354 -14.56 7.29 -20.53
CA ILE A 354 -14.99 6.75 -21.82
C ILE A 354 -13.76 6.13 -22.52
N PRO A 355 -13.79 4.86 -22.97
CA PRO A 355 -12.68 4.27 -23.71
C PRO A 355 -12.24 5.13 -24.90
N TYR A 356 -10.94 5.10 -25.20
CA TYR A 356 -10.40 5.71 -26.41
C TYR A 356 -10.99 5.07 -27.68
N ASP A 357 -10.93 5.79 -28.80
CA ASP A 357 -11.54 5.35 -30.07
C ASP A 357 -10.86 4.08 -30.62
N HIS A 358 -9.58 3.89 -30.28
CA HIS A 358 -8.82 2.68 -30.55
C HIS A 358 -8.69 1.80 -29.29
N ASN A 359 -8.76 0.48 -29.50
CA ASN A 359 -8.69 -0.52 -28.43
C ASN A 359 -7.25 -0.77 -27.95
N TYR A 360 -6.51 0.29 -27.68
CA TYR A 360 -5.11 0.20 -27.29
C TYR A 360 -4.94 -0.08 -25.80
N VAL A 361 -3.91 -0.84 -25.48
CA VAL A 361 -3.41 -1.07 -24.13
C VAL A 361 -1.90 -0.86 -24.16
N TYR A 362 -1.39 -0.28 -23.08
CA TYR A 362 0.04 -0.01 -22.92
C TYR A 362 0.59 -0.74 -21.71
N LEU A 363 1.68 -1.47 -21.89
CA LEU A 363 2.50 -2.01 -20.81
C LEU A 363 3.77 -1.17 -20.68
N TYR A 364 3.97 -0.58 -19.51
CA TYR A 364 5.17 0.18 -19.19
C TYR A 364 6.01 -0.63 -18.20
N PHE A 365 7.13 -1.17 -18.67
CA PHE A 365 8.18 -1.64 -17.77
C PHE A 365 9.09 -0.46 -17.45
N ILE A 366 9.34 -0.22 -16.18
CA ILE A 366 10.03 0.98 -15.71
C ILE A 366 11.09 0.60 -14.70
N ASN A 367 12.33 1.04 -14.95
CA ASN A 367 13.36 1.17 -13.93
C ASN A 367 13.38 2.62 -13.47
N ALA A 368 13.26 2.86 -12.17
CA ALA A 368 13.22 4.20 -11.62
C ALA A 368 13.94 4.28 -10.28
N SER A 369 14.52 5.45 -10.02
CA SER A 369 14.87 5.90 -8.69
C SER A 369 14.03 7.12 -8.35
N GLY A 370 13.60 7.25 -7.10
CA GLY A 370 12.77 8.37 -6.66
C GLY A 370 13.21 8.93 -5.32
N SER A 371 13.22 10.26 -5.21
CA SER A 371 13.45 10.95 -3.94
C SER A 371 12.44 10.48 -2.89
N GLY A 372 12.96 9.98 -1.75
CA GLY A 372 12.14 9.45 -0.64
C GLY A 372 11.52 8.07 -0.90
N LEU A 373 11.71 7.48 -2.08
CA LEU A 373 11.13 6.18 -2.48
C LEU A 373 12.19 5.09 -2.76
N GLY A 374 13.43 5.51 -3.05
CA GLY A 374 14.53 4.63 -3.41
C GLY A 374 14.45 4.11 -4.84
N GLU A 375 15.19 3.05 -5.12
CA GLU A 375 15.18 2.36 -6.41
C GLU A 375 14.05 1.33 -6.46
N PHE A 376 13.40 1.24 -7.62
CA PHE A 376 12.35 0.27 -7.85
C PHE A 376 12.18 -0.06 -9.33
N HIS A 377 11.66 -1.26 -9.55
CA HIS A 377 11.30 -1.76 -10.86
C HIS A 377 9.80 -2.02 -10.87
N LYS A 378 9.13 -1.64 -11.96
CA LYS A 378 7.67 -1.81 -12.05
C LYS A 378 7.18 -2.16 -13.45
N LEU A 379 6.00 -2.78 -13.48
CA LEU A 379 5.14 -2.90 -14.65
C LEU A 379 3.86 -2.12 -14.36
N ASP A 380 3.47 -1.20 -15.25
CA ASP A 380 2.13 -0.61 -15.27
C ASP A 380 1.37 -1.01 -16.53
N MET A 381 0.08 -1.26 -16.38
CA MET A 381 -0.87 -1.46 -17.48
C MET A 381 -1.83 -0.27 -17.54
N TYR A 382 -1.79 0.45 -18.65
CA TYR A 382 -2.65 1.61 -18.90
C TYR A 382 -3.57 1.40 -20.09
N VAL A 383 -4.76 1.97 -19.98
CA VAL A 383 -5.73 2.10 -21.07
C VAL A 383 -5.95 3.58 -21.33
N PRO A 384 -5.76 4.07 -22.57
CA PRO A 384 -6.14 5.42 -22.94
C PRO A 384 -7.66 5.57 -22.90
N CYS A 385 -8.13 6.68 -22.36
CA CYS A 385 -9.56 6.97 -22.23
C CYS A 385 -9.78 8.48 -22.11
N TYR A 386 -11.04 8.91 -22.17
CA TYR A 386 -11.44 10.29 -21.99
C TYR A 386 -12.07 10.51 -20.61
N LEU A 387 -11.61 11.55 -19.92
CA LEU A 387 -12.30 12.13 -18.77
C LEU A 387 -12.91 13.47 -19.22
N GLY A 388 -14.23 13.48 -19.40
CA GLY A 388 -14.87 14.59 -20.12
C GLY A 388 -14.36 14.66 -21.55
N ASN A 389 -13.63 15.72 -21.88
CA ASN A 389 -13.04 15.93 -23.21
C ASN A 389 -11.51 15.76 -23.24
N GLU A 390 -10.90 15.42 -22.11
CA GLU A 390 -9.44 15.32 -21.95
C GLU A 390 -9.00 13.87 -22.13
N LEU A 391 -8.00 13.63 -22.98
CA LEU A 391 -7.35 12.33 -23.11
C LEU A 391 -6.45 12.06 -21.89
N VAL A 392 -6.65 10.92 -21.25
CA VAL A 392 -5.92 10.48 -20.06
C VAL A 392 -5.57 8.99 -20.15
N MET A 393 -4.57 8.57 -19.38
CA MET A 393 -4.23 7.15 -19.19
C MET A 393 -4.82 6.64 -17.89
N PHE A 394 -5.76 5.69 -17.95
CA PHE A 394 -6.28 5.04 -16.76
C PHE A 394 -5.39 3.87 -16.33
N GLY A 395 -4.92 3.90 -15.08
CA GLY A 395 -4.16 2.81 -14.47
C GLY A 395 -5.05 1.62 -14.15
N VAL A 396 -4.88 0.51 -14.88
CA VAL A 396 -5.69 -0.70 -14.68
C VAL A 396 -5.05 -1.63 -13.64
N GLN A 397 -3.75 -1.90 -13.78
CA GLN A 397 -2.97 -2.74 -12.88
C GLN A 397 -1.52 -2.23 -12.83
N SER A 398 -0.87 -2.37 -11.67
CA SER A 398 0.53 -2.01 -11.49
C SER A 398 1.21 -2.98 -10.52
N TYR A 399 2.47 -3.33 -10.80
CA TYR A 399 3.25 -4.30 -10.03
C TYR A 399 4.65 -3.78 -9.80
N LEU A 400 5.11 -3.75 -8.55
CA LEU A 400 6.44 -3.24 -8.20
C LEU A 400 7.00 -3.86 -6.92
N ASN A 401 8.34 -3.83 -6.82
CA ASN A 401 9.09 -4.50 -5.76
C ASN A 401 9.47 -3.58 -4.57
N SER A 402 9.22 -2.28 -4.64
CA SER A 402 9.45 -1.35 -3.52
C SER A 402 8.21 -1.16 -2.65
N SER A 403 8.36 -1.39 -1.34
CA SER A 403 7.30 -1.15 -0.37
C SER A 403 6.94 0.33 -0.26
N ALA A 404 7.92 1.24 -0.23
CA ALA A 404 7.68 2.67 -0.06
C ALA A 404 6.87 3.23 -1.24
N SER A 405 7.33 2.97 -2.47
CA SER A 405 6.65 3.39 -3.70
C SER A 405 5.25 2.82 -3.81
N ARG A 406 5.07 1.54 -3.45
CA ARG A 406 3.76 0.88 -3.49
C ARG A 406 2.78 1.50 -2.50
N THR A 407 3.21 1.69 -1.26
CA THR A 407 2.34 2.28 -0.23
C THR A 407 1.98 3.72 -0.58
N ALA A 408 2.94 4.52 -1.06
CA ALA A 408 2.69 5.91 -1.48
C ALA A 408 1.73 5.99 -2.67
N GLY A 409 1.95 5.18 -3.71
CA GLY A 409 1.09 5.17 -4.89
C GLY A 409 -0.35 4.79 -4.54
N ARG A 410 -0.55 3.81 -3.65
CA ARG A 410 -1.87 3.38 -3.18
C ARG A 410 -2.57 4.40 -2.29
N GLU A 411 -1.90 4.86 -1.23
CA GLU A 411 -2.50 5.68 -0.16
C GLU A 411 -2.64 7.16 -0.57
N VAL A 412 -1.72 7.70 -1.37
CA VAL A 412 -1.76 9.10 -1.84
C VAL A 412 -2.55 9.18 -3.14
N PHE A 413 -2.10 8.45 -4.16
CA PHE A 413 -2.51 8.67 -5.55
C PHE A 413 -3.54 7.66 -6.08
N GLY A 414 -3.88 6.61 -5.34
CA GLY A 414 -4.80 5.56 -5.81
C GLY A 414 -4.26 4.68 -6.94
N GLN A 415 -2.93 4.64 -7.13
CA GLN A 415 -2.33 3.77 -8.14
C GLN A 415 -2.67 2.30 -7.83
N PRO A 416 -3.01 1.49 -8.85
CA PRO A 416 -3.49 0.12 -8.70
C PRO A 416 -2.34 -0.87 -8.43
N GLN A 417 -1.56 -0.62 -7.40
CA GLN A 417 -0.27 -1.28 -7.20
C GLN A 417 -0.36 -2.54 -6.33
N LYS A 418 0.33 -3.60 -6.75
CA LYS A 418 0.56 -4.85 -6.00
C LYS A 418 2.05 -5.17 -5.97
N PHE A 419 2.46 -6.11 -5.12
CA PHE A 419 3.82 -6.63 -5.17
C PHE A 419 4.05 -7.40 -6.49
N GLY A 420 5.21 -7.20 -7.11
CA GLY A 420 5.67 -7.99 -8.24
C GLY A 420 7.08 -7.57 -8.67
N ASP A 421 7.83 -8.50 -9.23
CA ASP A 421 9.23 -8.30 -9.60
C ASP A 421 9.33 -8.11 -11.11
N ALA A 422 9.39 -6.84 -11.52
CA ALA A 422 9.63 -6.46 -12.90
C ALA A 422 11.15 -6.38 -13.16
N GLU A 423 11.56 -6.77 -14.35
CA GLU A 423 12.96 -6.76 -14.76
C GLU A 423 13.07 -6.32 -16.23
N ILE A 424 14.09 -5.51 -16.53
CA ILE A 424 14.49 -5.11 -17.88
C ILE A 424 15.94 -5.55 -18.09
N THR A 425 16.20 -6.30 -19.15
CA THR A 425 17.54 -6.79 -19.50
C THR A 425 17.86 -6.60 -20.98
N VAL A 426 19.12 -6.28 -21.28
CA VAL A 426 19.64 -6.32 -22.64
C VAL A 426 20.22 -7.72 -22.89
N CYS A 427 19.56 -8.48 -23.74
CA CYS A 427 19.97 -9.81 -24.16
C CYS A 427 20.54 -9.73 -25.59
N ARG A 428 21.82 -9.38 -25.71
CA ARG A 428 22.53 -9.17 -27.00
C ARG A 428 21.84 -8.07 -27.85
N ASP A 429 21.06 -8.46 -28.86
CA ASP A 429 20.35 -7.58 -29.81
C ASP A 429 18.90 -7.29 -29.39
N THR A 430 18.46 -7.86 -28.26
CA THR A 430 17.06 -7.81 -27.80
C THR A 430 16.95 -7.14 -26.44
N LEU A 431 16.05 -6.17 -26.30
CA LEU A 431 15.56 -5.71 -25.00
C LEU A 431 14.47 -6.66 -24.54
N LYS A 432 14.65 -7.26 -23.37
CA LYS A 432 13.71 -8.19 -22.75
C LYS A 432 13.17 -7.58 -21.47
N ALA A 433 11.86 -7.59 -21.31
CA ALA A 433 11.17 -7.19 -20.11
C ALA A 433 10.28 -8.32 -19.58
N THR A 434 10.34 -8.57 -18.28
CA THR A 434 9.55 -9.64 -17.64
C THR A 434 8.94 -9.17 -16.33
N LEU A 435 7.76 -9.67 -15.99
CA LEU A 435 7.16 -9.51 -14.67
C LEU A 435 6.95 -10.88 -14.03
N LYS A 436 7.46 -11.05 -12.81
CA LYS A 436 7.10 -12.16 -11.94
C LYS A 436 6.08 -11.73 -10.89
N TYR A 437 5.12 -12.61 -10.65
CA TYR A 437 4.21 -12.51 -9.51
C TYR A 437 4.39 -13.79 -8.69
N SER A 438 4.89 -13.64 -7.45
CA SER A 438 5.52 -14.74 -6.72
C SER A 438 6.65 -15.35 -7.58
N ASP A 439 6.70 -16.68 -7.73
CA ASP A 439 7.75 -17.36 -8.51
C ASP A 439 7.40 -17.50 -10.01
N GLU A 440 6.19 -17.13 -10.41
CA GLU A 440 5.68 -17.32 -11.77
C GLU A 440 5.91 -16.09 -12.64
N THR A 441 6.43 -16.29 -13.86
CA THR A 441 6.56 -15.18 -14.83
C THR A 441 5.25 -15.03 -15.60
N ILE A 442 4.58 -13.89 -15.40
CA ILE A 442 3.23 -13.65 -15.91
C ILE A 442 3.15 -12.69 -17.10
N ALA A 443 4.23 -11.95 -17.36
CA ALA A 443 4.36 -11.11 -18.54
C ALA A 443 5.75 -11.23 -19.15
N PHE A 444 5.79 -11.34 -20.47
CA PHE A 444 7.00 -11.37 -21.28
C PHE A 444 6.84 -10.37 -22.42
N ALA A 445 7.77 -9.43 -22.54
CA ALA A 445 7.79 -8.49 -23.64
C ALA A 445 9.21 -8.34 -24.18
N THR A 446 9.34 -8.24 -25.51
CA THR A 446 10.64 -8.09 -26.17
C THR A 446 10.56 -7.05 -27.28
N MET A 447 11.65 -6.31 -27.49
CA MET A 447 11.82 -5.44 -28.65
C MET A 447 13.26 -5.46 -29.14
N SER A 448 13.49 -5.16 -30.41
CA SER A 448 14.84 -4.96 -30.94
C SER A 448 15.55 -3.80 -30.20
N TYR A 449 16.85 -3.94 -29.93
CA TYR A 449 17.61 -2.92 -29.21
C TYR A 449 17.81 -1.66 -30.07
N LYS A 450 17.14 -0.56 -29.72
CA LYS A 450 17.34 0.79 -30.27
C LYS A 450 17.28 0.87 -31.81
N PHE A 451 16.28 0.23 -32.41
CA PHE A 451 16.20 0.02 -33.86
C PHE A 451 16.04 1.33 -34.67
N ASN A 452 15.05 2.16 -34.34
CA ASN A 452 14.86 3.49 -34.94
C ASN A 452 14.90 4.56 -33.86
N LYS A 453 15.52 5.72 -34.15
CA LYS A 453 15.44 6.88 -33.25
C LYS A 453 14.04 7.49 -33.31
N LEU A 454 13.46 7.77 -32.15
CA LEU A 454 12.19 8.48 -32.02
C LEU A 454 12.46 9.96 -31.72
N ASP A 455 11.67 10.85 -32.33
CA ASP A 455 11.70 12.27 -32.01
C ASP A 455 11.46 12.49 -30.49
N PRO A 456 12.41 13.11 -29.76
CA PRO A 456 12.25 13.39 -28.34
C PRO A 456 10.99 14.20 -27.99
N HIS A 457 10.49 15.03 -28.91
CA HIS A 457 9.24 15.76 -28.69
C HIS A 457 8.04 14.81 -28.59
N LYS A 458 7.95 13.83 -29.50
CA LYS A 458 6.88 12.81 -29.46
C LYS A 458 6.98 11.92 -28.23
N ALA A 459 8.20 11.56 -27.82
CA ALA A 459 8.44 10.82 -26.59
C ALA A 459 7.94 11.60 -25.37
N ARG A 460 8.21 12.91 -25.34
CA ARG A 460 7.75 13.82 -24.28
C ARG A 460 6.22 13.93 -24.25
N GLU A 461 5.57 14.17 -25.38
CA GLU A 461 4.10 14.27 -25.47
C GLU A 461 3.41 13.04 -24.89
N MET A 462 3.93 11.83 -25.15
CA MET A 462 3.39 10.60 -24.57
C MET A 462 3.52 10.55 -23.04
N LEU A 463 4.62 11.05 -22.49
CA LEU A 463 4.84 11.11 -21.04
C LEU A 463 4.07 12.27 -20.36
N GLU A 464 3.64 13.28 -21.12
CA GLU A 464 2.84 14.41 -20.62
C GLU A 464 1.35 14.06 -20.46
N ILE A 465 0.87 12.95 -21.05
CA ILE A 465 -0.52 12.52 -20.92
C ILE A 465 -0.85 12.28 -19.43
N PRO A 466 -1.88 12.94 -18.87
CA PRO A 466 -2.23 12.78 -17.47
C PRO A 466 -2.64 11.35 -17.14
N MET A 467 -2.26 10.89 -15.94
CA MET A 467 -2.65 9.58 -15.44
C MET A 467 -3.85 9.71 -14.50
N VAL A 468 -4.87 8.88 -14.72
CA VAL A 468 -6.03 8.78 -13.83
C VAL A 468 -6.04 7.42 -13.12
N ASN A 469 -6.32 7.40 -11.82
CA ASN A 469 -6.42 6.16 -11.06
C ASN A 469 -7.68 6.17 -10.18
N LEU A 470 -8.19 4.98 -9.83
CA LEU A 470 -9.27 4.81 -8.87
C LEU A 470 -8.68 4.61 -7.47
N LYS A 471 -8.65 5.67 -6.67
CA LYS A 471 -8.30 5.62 -5.24
C LYS A 471 -9.47 5.06 -4.45
N PHE A 472 -9.29 3.88 -3.88
CA PHE A 472 -10.29 3.23 -3.04
C PHE A 472 -9.69 2.86 -1.68
N ILE A 473 -10.28 3.37 -0.59
CA ILE A 473 -9.87 3.07 0.79
C ILE A 473 -11.12 2.64 1.60
N PRO A 474 -11.19 1.38 2.04
CA PRO A 474 -12.29 0.88 2.87
C PRO A 474 -12.27 1.52 4.26
N SER A 475 -13.43 1.56 4.91
CA SER A 475 -13.51 2.03 6.30
C SER A 475 -13.07 0.97 7.29
N ALA A 476 -12.57 1.41 8.44
CA ALA A 476 -12.42 0.53 9.60
C ALA A 476 -13.78 0.05 10.12
N VAL A 477 -14.85 0.80 9.85
CA VAL A 477 -16.22 0.48 10.26
C VAL A 477 -16.87 -0.39 9.17
N GLU A 478 -17.47 -1.51 9.60
CA GLU A 478 -18.10 -2.48 8.70
C GLU A 478 -19.14 -1.82 7.78
N GLY A 479 -19.12 -2.22 6.49
CA GLY A 479 -20.06 -1.74 5.47
C GLY A 479 -19.87 -0.30 5.01
N LYS A 480 -18.82 0.40 5.47
CA LYS A 480 -18.50 1.78 5.05
C LYS A 480 -17.25 1.85 4.17
N VAL A 481 -17.21 2.89 3.34
CA VAL A 481 -16.07 3.25 2.48
C VAL A 481 -15.65 4.67 2.86
N ASP A 482 -14.36 4.88 3.14
CA ASP A 482 -13.85 6.21 3.52
C ASP A 482 -13.46 7.04 2.29
N ILE A 483 -12.90 6.40 1.25
CA ILE A 483 -12.50 7.06 0.00
C ILE A 483 -12.88 6.19 -1.19
N ALA A 484 -13.58 6.78 -2.16
CA ALA A 484 -13.75 6.24 -3.50
C ALA A 484 -13.70 7.41 -4.49
N GLN A 485 -12.57 7.59 -5.18
CA GLN A 485 -12.29 8.77 -5.99
C GLN A 485 -11.50 8.43 -7.25
N LEU A 486 -11.76 9.13 -8.36
CA LEU A 486 -10.79 9.24 -9.44
C LEU A 486 -9.79 10.34 -9.11
N THR A 487 -8.52 10.01 -9.08
CA THR A 487 -7.41 10.95 -8.92
C THR A 487 -6.75 11.16 -10.27
N LYS A 488 -6.38 12.40 -10.59
CA LYS A 488 -5.62 12.76 -11.79
C LYS A 488 -4.22 13.23 -11.39
N MET A 489 -3.19 12.67 -12.00
CA MET A 489 -1.78 13.00 -11.81
C MET A 489 -1.22 13.60 -13.10
N GLU A 490 -0.50 14.71 -12.97
CA GLU A 490 0.15 15.42 -14.07
C GLU A 490 1.67 15.44 -13.84
N TYR A 491 2.43 15.05 -14.86
CA TYR A 491 3.89 15.11 -14.85
C TYR A 491 4.36 16.44 -15.45
N SER A 492 5.48 16.96 -14.94
CA SER A 492 6.18 18.11 -15.51
C SER A 492 7.68 17.89 -15.56
N ASP A 493 8.37 18.89 -16.13
CA ASP A 493 9.82 18.95 -16.19
C ASP A 493 10.42 17.70 -16.87
N ILE A 494 9.70 17.23 -17.90
CA ILE A 494 10.04 16.01 -18.63
C ILE A 494 11.22 16.30 -19.54
N HIS A 495 12.38 15.75 -19.16
CA HIS A 495 13.60 15.85 -19.96
C HIS A 495 13.93 14.49 -20.57
N VAL A 496 13.65 14.33 -21.87
CA VAL A 496 13.95 13.09 -22.60
C VAL A 496 15.41 13.06 -23.02
N THR A 497 16.17 12.13 -22.47
CA THR A 497 17.61 11.95 -22.76
C THR A 497 17.85 10.93 -23.86
N ALA A 498 16.94 9.96 -24.04
CA ALA A 498 16.99 9.00 -25.13
C ALA A 498 15.59 8.51 -25.51
N SER A 499 15.36 8.28 -26.80
CA SER A 499 14.07 7.81 -27.31
C SER A 499 14.23 6.99 -28.59
N TYR A 500 13.70 5.77 -28.58
CA TYR A 500 13.74 4.85 -29.72
C TYR A 500 12.38 4.17 -29.91
N HIS A 501 12.11 3.79 -31.16
CA HIS A 501 10.97 2.98 -31.57
C HIS A 501 11.48 1.70 -32.22
N SER A 502 10.85 0.56 -31.94
CA SER A 502 11.31 -0.75 -32.40
C SER A 502 10.14 -1.75 -32.56
N PRO A 503 10.26 -2.71 -33.49
CA PRO A 503 9.36 -3.87 -33.52
C PRO A 503 9.39 -4.60 -32.19
N CYS A 504 8.23 -5.09 -31.74
CA CYS A 504 8.11 -5.74 -30.44
C CYS A 504 7.16 -6.95 -30.46
N GLN A 505 7.19 -7.73 -29.39
CA GLN A 505 6.29 -8.84 -29.10
C GLN A 505 5.89 -8.79 -27.63
N VAL A 506 4.63 -9.10 -27.33
CA VAL A 506 4.08 -9.18 -25.97
C VAL A 506 3.36 -10.52 -25.78
N SER A 507 3.62 -11.17 -24.65
CA SER A 507 2.93 -12.39 -24.21
C SER A 507 2.56 -12.27 -22.74
N LEU A 508 1.32 -12.62 -22.41
CA LEU A 508 0.76 -12.59 -21.07
C LEU A 508 0.27 -13.99 -20.67
N VAL A 509 0.38 -14.32 -19.38
CA VAL A 509 -0.07 -15.59 -18.79
C VAL A 509 -1.25 -15.34 -17.86
N HIS A 510 -2.18 -16.29 -17.76
CA HIS A 510 -3.29 -16.19 -16.81
C HIS A 510 -2.77 -16.30 -15.37
N HIS A 511 -3.23 -15.41 -14.50
CA HIS A 511 -2.98 -15.51 -13.07
C HIS A 511 -4.14 -14.88 -12.30
N VAL A 512 -4.71 -15.61 -11.34
CA VAL A 512 -5.94 -15.17 -10.64
C VAL A 512 -5.74 -13.89 -9.83
N ASN A 513 -4.57 -13.73 -9.20
CA ASN A 513 -4.24 -12.54 -8.41
C ASN A 513 -3.45 -11.49 -9.21
N ALA A 514 -3.19 -11.75 -10.49
CA ALA A 514 -2.50 -10.80 -11.36
C ALA A 514 -2.98 -10.92 -12.82
N PRO A 515 -4.27 -10.63 -13.08
CA PRO A 515 -4.95 -10.97 -14.32
C PRO A 515 -4.62 -9.98 -15.45
N LEU A 516 -3.34 -9.82 -15.80
CA LEU A 516 -2.92 -8.98 -16.92
C LEU A 516 -3.56 -9.44 -18.24
N LYS A 517 -3.73 -10.76 -18.41
CA LYS A 517 -4.28 -11.37 -19.63
C LYS A 517 -5.79 -11.13 -19.83
N ASP A 518 -6.50 -10.61 -18.82
CA ASP A 518 -7.92 -10.26 -18.96
C ASP A 518 -8.12 -9.09 -19.94
N LEU A 519 -7.06 -8.33 -20.24
CA LEU A 519 -6.95 -7.47 -21.43
C LEU A 519 -6.08 -8.18 -22.48
N PRO A 520 -6.65 -9.10 -23.28
CA PRO A 520 -5.87 -10.01 -24.12
C PRO A 520 -5.13 -9.28 -25.24
N VAL A 521 -3.93 -9.77 -25.57
CA VAL A 521 -3.15 -9.29 -26.72
C VAL A 521 -3.77 -9.86 -28.01
N VAL A 522 -4.57 -9.07 -28.71
CA VAL A 522 -5.10 -9.43 -30.04
C VAL A 522 -4.05 -9.24 -31.11
N LYS A 523 -3.33 -8.10 -31.05
CA LYS A 523 -2.27 -7.75 -31.99
C LYS A 523 -1.24 -6.85 -31.31
N THR A 524 0.03 -7.23 -31.36
CA THR A 524 1.13 -6.34 -30.93
C THR A 524 1.33 -5.25 -31.98
N LEU A 525 1.54 -4.02 -31.52
CA LEU A 525 1.79 -2.86 -32.37
C LEU A 525 3.27 -2.45 -32.27
N ASP A 526 3.57 -1.46 -31.44
CA ASP A 526 4.86 -0.78 -31.40
C ASP A 526 5.51 -0.86 -30.01
N GLY A 527 6.84 -0.88 -30.00
CA GLY A 527 7.66 -0.80 -28.79
C GLY A 527 8.44 0.51 -28.74
N TYR A 528 8.49 1.13 -27.56
CA TYR A 528 9.25 2.37 -27.32
C TYR A 528 10.23 2.18 -26.17
N HIS A 529 11.47 2.61 -26.38
CA HIS A 529 12.50 2.68 -25.33
C HIS A 529 12.81 4.15 -25.07
N ILE A 530 12.45 4.65 -23.89
CA ILE A 530 12.59 6.05 -23.52
C ILE A 530 13.37 6.15 -22.21
N LYS A 531 14.28 7.11 -22.13
CA LYS A 531 14.90 7.56 -20.88
C LYS A 531 14.51 9.01 -20.64
N ALA A 532 13.99 9.31 -19.45
CA ALA A 532 13.59 10.67 -19.10
C ALA A 532 13.64 10.94 -17.59
N ASP A 533 13.91 12.19 -17.24
CA ASP A 533 13.68 12.71 -15.90
C ASP A 533 12.26 13.27 -15.81
N THR A 534 11.57 13.09 -14.68
CA THR A 534 10.18 13.53 -14.50
C THR A 534 9.91 13.98 -13.07
N ILE A 535 9.06 14.99 -12.90
CA ILE A 535 8.53 15.40 -11.61
C ILE A 535 7.01 15.18 -11.61
N ILE A 536 6.47 14.63 -10.52
CA ILE A 536 5.02 14.64 -10.30
C ILE A 536 4.63 16.07 -9.89
N LYS A 537 4.09 16.84 -10.83
CA LYS A 537 3.79 18.27 -10.67
C LYS A 537 2.63 18.50 -9.72
N LYS A 538 1.54 17.77 -9.96
CA LYS A 538 0.23 18.01 -9.38
C LYS A 538 -0.58 16.73 -9.37
N ALA A 539 -1.32 16.52 -8.29
CA ALA A 539 -2.37 15.53 -8.24
C ALA A 539 -3.66 16.18 -7.72
N THR A 540 -4.80 15.80 -8.29
CA THR A 540 -6.12 16.34 -7.93
C THR A 540 -7.16 15.24 -7.88
N VAL A 541 -8.18 15.40 -7.03
CA VAL A 541 -9.41 14.59 -7.13
C VAL A 541 -10.21 15.10 -8.32
N ALA A 542 -10.43 14.21 -9.29
CA ALA A 542 -11.14 14.52 -10.53
C ALA A 542 -12.60 14.07 -10.50
N TYR A 543 -12.93 13.05 -9.70
CA TYR A 543 -14.30 12.60 -9.46
C TYR A 543 -14.40 11.97 -8.06
N ASP A 544 -15.50 12.18 -7.34
CA ASP A 544 -15.74 11.59 -6.03
C ASP A 544 -17.05 10.79 -6.02
N TYR A 545 -16.94 9.47 -5.91
CA TYR A 545 -18.08 8.57 -5.93
C TYR A 545 -18.92 8.64 -4.64
N LEU A 546 -18.40 9.17 -3.54
CA LEU A 546 -19.16 9.34 -2.30
C LEU A 546 -20.02 10.62 -2.32
N LEU A 547 -19.59 11.66 -3.04
CA LEU A 547 -20.31 12.94 -3.16
C LEU A 547 -21.31 12.97 -4.31
N ASP A 548 -21.13 12.12 -5.31
CA ASP A 548 -22.02 12.03 -6.45
C ASP A 548 -23.42 11.52 -6.03
N LYS A 549 -24.38 12.45 -5.95
CA LYS A 549 -25.82 12.20 -5.75
C LYS A 549 -26.59 12.11 -7.08
N SER A 550 -25.93 12.29 -8.22
CA SER A 550 -26.58 12.48 -9.52
C SER A 550 -27.08 11.19 -10.18
N PHE A 551 -27.68 10.28 -9.41
CA PHE A 551 -28.52 9.18 -9.92
C PHE A 551 -29.67 8.79 -8.95
N ILE A 552 -29.99 9.64 -7.96
CA ILE A 552 -31.29 9.57 -7.27
C ILE A 552 -32.25 10.51 -8.01
N GLN A 553 -32.78 10.03 -9.13
CA GLN A 553 -34.06 10.49 -9.70
C GLN A 553 -34.69 9.36 -10.52
#